data_AF-A0A955NA78-F1
#
_entry.id   AF-A0A955NA78-F1
#
_cell.length_a   1.000
_cell.length_b   1.000
_cell.length_c   1.000
_cell.angle_alpha   90.00
_cell.angle_beta   90.00
_cell.angle_gamma   90.00
#
_symmetry.space_group_name_H-M   'P 1'
#
loop_
_entity.id
_entity.type
_entity.pdbx_description
1 polymer ?
#
loop_
_entity_poly.entity_id
_entity_poly.type
_entity_poly.pdbx_seq_one_letter_code
_entity_poly.pdbx_strand_id
1 'polypeptide(L)'
;MLHYKDGTAALTVNDIKEVFERNIQDLDFPDIELSKCLLDFILETADSCVDANEGINLENKIVLSIAIRLVAEKFMVSQITDGSEIGANQTWELLKRYEEEYNNEHDNIEILKRVNLITPANIHINSFMYEPILDMGDGELRQLYGKVKEGLK
;
A
#
# COMPACT_ATOMS: atom_id res chain seq x y z
N MET A 1 0.71 3.18 -9.82
CA MET A 1 0.18 1.98 -9.12
C MET A 1 0.19 2.27 -7.63
N LEU A 2 -0.99 2.54 -7.04
CA LEU A 2 -1.18 2.72 -5.58
C LEU A 2 -2.23 1.74 -5.02
N HIS A 3 -2.73 0.89 -5.90
CA HIS A 3 -3.78 -0.09 -5.69
C HIS A 3 -3.37 -1.37 -6.39
N TYR A 4 -3.74 -2.52 -5.81
CA TYR A 4 -3.48 -3.82 -6.37
C TYR A 4 -4.60 -4.21 -7.34
N LYS A 5 -4.28 -4.36 -8.62
CA LYS A 5 -5.21 -4.68 -9.71
C LYS A 5 -4.60 -5.75 -10.62
N ASP A 6 -5.39 -6.19 -11.60
CA ASP A 6 -4.89 -7.01 -12.70
C ASP A 6 -3.68 -6.35 -13.36
N GLY A 7 -2.62 -7.14 -13.56
CA GLY A 7 -1.35 -6.66 -14.09
C GLY A 7 -0.41 -6.00 -13.07
N THR A 8 -0.86 -5.66 -11.85
CA THR A 8 0.01 -5.05 -10.83
C THR A 8 1.23 -5.92 -10.51
N ALA A 9 1.06 -7.24 -10.42
CA ALA A 9 2.14 -8.18 -10.14
C ALA A 9 3.19 -8.30 -11.26
N ALA A 10 2.89 -7.83 -12.47
CA ALA A 10 3.80 -7.86 -13.61
C ALA A 10 4.55 -6.53 -13.80
N LEU A 11 4.18 -5.48 -13.07
CA LEU A 11 4.84 -4.19 -13.17
C LEU A 11 6.27 -4.26 -12.64
N THR A 12 7.16 -3.59 -13.34
CA THR A 12 8.58 -3.45 -13.02
C THR A 12 8.92 -2.01 -12.64
N VAL A 13 10.11 -1.80 -12.08
CA VAL A 13 10.65 -0.47 -11.83
C VAL A 13 10.80 0.32 -13.14
N ASN A 14 11.12 -0.35 -14.25
CA ASN A 14 11.18 0.28 -15.57
C ASN A 14 9.86 0.92 -15.99
N ASP A 15 8.71 0.27 -15.73
CA ASP A 15 7.40 0.81 -16.07
C ASP A 15 7.14 2.15 -15.36
N ILE A 16 7.65 2.31 -14.13
CA ILE A 16 7.56 3.57 -13.38
C ILE A 16 8.52 4.61 -13.94
N LYS A 17 9.76 4.22 -14.24
CA LYS A 17 10.75 5.09 -14.88
C LYS A 17 10.20 5.73 -16.14
N GLU A 18 9.63 4.93 -17.04
CA GLU A 18 9.04 5.42 -18.30
C GLU A 18 7.91 6.41 -18.08
N VAL A 19 7.05 6.18 -17.08
CA VAL A 19 5.98 7.12 -16.72
C VAL A 19 6.57 8.41 -16.17
N PHE A 20 7.56 8.33 -15.30
CA PHE A 20 8.15 9.50 -14.65
C PHE A 20 8.89 10.38 -15.66
N GLU A 21 9.77 9.80 -16.48
CA GLU A 21 10.51 10.54 -17.51
C GLU A 21 9.61 11.15 -18.58
N ARG A 22 8.46 10.52 -18.87
CA ARG A 22 7.47 11.06 -19.82
C ARG A 22 6.77 12.31 -19.29
N ASN A 23 6.58 12.41 -17.97
CA ASN A 23 5.72 13.43 -17.37
C ASN A 23 6.49 14.50 -16.57
N ILE A 24 7.74 14.22 -16.19
CA ILE A 24 8.58 15.13 -15.40
C ILE A 24 9.79 15.51 -16.25
N GLN A 25 9.85 16.78 -16.66
CA GLN A 25 10.98 17.32 -17.41
C GLN A 25 12.25 17.35 -16.54
N ASP A 26 13.40 17.10 -17.18
CA ASP A 26 14.72 17.12 -16.54
C ASP A 26 14.85 16.20 -15.31
N LEU A 27 14.08 15.11 -15.28
CA LEU A 27 14.18 14.11 -14.24
C LEU A 27 15.46 13.27 -14.40
N ASP A 28 16.29 13.28 -13.37
CA ASP A 28 17.38 12.31 -13.22
C ASP A 28 16.86 11.10 -12.44
N PHE A 29 16.53 10.02 -13.17
CA PHE A 29 16.03 8.80 -12.54
C PHE A 29 17.21 8.03 -11.92
N PRO A 30 17.10 7.55 -10.67
CA PRO A 30 18.22 6.92 -9.97
C PRO A 30 18.71 5.63 -10.66
N ASP A 31 20.00 5.33 -10.53
CA ASP A 31 20.60 4.09 -11.01
C ASP A 31 20.23 2.92 -10.08
N ILE A 32 19.17 2.20 -10.44
CA ILE A 32 18.60 1.08 -9.68
C ILE A 32 18.22 -0.07 -10.63
N GLU A 33 18.00 -1.27 -10.07
CA GLU A 33 17.60 -2.45 -10.84
C GLU A 33 16.21 -2.29 -11.49
N LEU A 34 16.18 -1.99 -12.78
CA LEU A 34 14.93 -1.65 -13.51
C LEU A 34 14.03 -2.86 -13.80
N SER A 35 14.60 -4.07 -13.91
CA SER A 35 13.84 -5.30 -14.19
C SER A 35 13.09 -5.86 -12.99
N LYS A 36 13.33 -5.29 -11.80
CA LYS A 36 12.76 -5.78 -10.55
C LYS A 36 11.25 -5.56 -10.53
N CYS A 37 10.53 -6.55 -10.00
CA CYS A 37 9.10 -6.43 -9.71
C CYS A 37 8.85 -5.23 -8.79
N LEU A 38 7.96 -4.33 -9.21
CA LEU A 38 7.70 -3.08 -8.51
C LEU A 38 7.09 -3.32 -7.12
N LEU A 39 6.21 -4.33 -7.00
CA LEU A 39 5.62 -4.68 -5.71
C LEU A 39 6.71 -5.15 -4.74
N ASP A 40 7.62 -6.01 -5.19
CA ASP A 40 8.71 -6.52 -4.36
C ASP A 40 9.67 -5.39 -3.96
N PHE A 41 9.99 -4.48 -4.89
CA PHE A 41 10.78 -3.30 -4.60
C PHE A 41 10.15 -2.42 -3.50
N ILE A 42 8.82 -2.19 -3.56
CA ILE A 42 8.09 -1.43 -2.53
C ILE A 42 8.15 -2.16 -1.18
N LEU A 43 7.96 -3.49 -1.16
CA LEU A 43 7.96 -4.27 0.08
C LEU A 43 9.34 -4.31 0.73
N GLU A 44 10.42 -4.48 -0.04
CA GLU A 44 11.78 -4.43 0.49
C GLU A 44 12.17 -3.03 1.00
N THR A 45 11.70 -1.99 0.32
CA THR A 45 11.89 -0.61 0.80
C THR A 45 11.14 -0.41 2.11
N ALA A 46 9.91 -0.93 2.23
CA ALA A 46 9.12 -0.88 3.45
C ALA A 46 9.80 -1.65 4.61
N ASP A 47 10.38 -2.82 4.35
CA ASP A 47 11.17 -3.56 5.33
C ASP A 47 12.38 -2.75 5.82
N SER A 48 13.10 -2.10 4.90
CA SER A 48 14.20 -1.20 5.26
C SER A 48 13.73 0.00 6.09
N CYS A 49 12.51 0.51 5.83
CA CYS A 49 11.91 1.58 6.62
C CYS A 49 11.59 1.12 8.06
N VAL A 50 11.24 -0.15 8.29
CA VAL A 50 10.99 -0.73 9.63
C VAL A 50 12.28 -0.85 10.45
N ASP A 51 13.41 -1.07 9.81
CA ASP A 51 14.72 -1.18 10.48
C ASP A 51 15.39 0.18 10.72
N ALA A 52 14.97 1.23 10.01
CA ALA A 52 15.50 2.57 10.18
C ALA A 52 15.13 3.17 11.55
N ASN A 53 16.02 4.01 12.10
CA ASN A 53 15.79 4.71 13.37
C ASN A 53 14.41 5.37 13.42
N GLU A 54 13.70 5.19 14.54
CA GLU A 54 12.41 5.84 14.77
C GLU A 54 12.58 7.37 14.78
N GLY A 55 11.63 8.07 14.17
CA GLY A 55 11.64 9.53 14.10
C GLY A 55 10.55 10.10 13.20
N ILE A 56 10.56 11.43 13.00
CA ILE A 56 9.67 12.11 12.05
C ILE A 56 10.22 11.89 10.63
N ASN A 57 10.20 10.63 10.16
CA ASN A 57 10.59 10.29 8.80
C ASN A 57 9.33 10.10 7.96
N LEU A 58 8.86 11.21 7.36
CA LEU A 58 7.65 11.21 6.54
C LEU A 58 7.78 10.27 5.32
N GLU A 59 8.96 10.17 4.73
CA GLU A 59 9.24 9.30 3.58
C GLU A 59 9.00 7.84 3.93
N ASN A 60 9.55 7.39 5.07
CA ASN A 60 9.31 6.04 5.58
C ASN A 60 7.83 5.78 5.80
N LYS A 61 7.11 6.74 6.39
CA LYS A 61 5.67 6.61 6.63
C LYS A 61 4.88 6.50 5.32
N ILE A 62 5.28 7.21 4.27
CA ILE A 62 4.65 7.11 2.95
C ILE A 62 4.87 5.71 2.37
N VAL A 63 6.11 5.22 2.38
CA VAL A 63 6.45 3.87 1.86
C VAL A 63 5.66 2.79 2.62
N LEU A 64 5.68 2.83 3.95
CA LEU A 64 4.94 1.89 4.80
C LEU A 64 3.43 1.94 4.49
N SER A 65 2.86 3.14 4.33
CA SER A 65 1.44 3.30 4.04
C SER A 65 1.05 2.72 2.67
N ILE A 66 1.91 2.88 1.66
CA ILE A 66 1.71 2.27 0.34
C ILE A 66 1.79 0.75 0.45
N ALA A 67 2.82 0.23 1.12
CA ALA A 67 3.04 -1.21 1.27
C ALA A 67 1.88 -1.88 2.03
N ILE A 68 1.44 -1.31 3.16
CA ILE A 68 0.27 -1.79 3.94
C ILE A 68 -0.95 -1.94 3.05
N ARG A 69 -1.29 -0.90 2.27
CA ARG A 69 -2.46 -0.93 1.40
C ARG A 69 -2.33 -1.99 0.32
N LEU A 70 -1.18 -2.08 -0.34
CA LEU A 70 -0.95 -3.05 -1.41
C LEU A 70 -1.04 -4.50 -0.90
N VAL A 71 -0.49 -4.79 0.27
CA VAL A 71 -0.57 -6.14 0.87
C VAL A 71 -2.01 -6.48 1.25
N ALA A 72 -2.72 -5.55 1.90
CA ALA A 72 -4.13 -5.74 2.27
C ALA A 72 -5.02 -5.98 1.04
N GLU A 73 -4.85 -5.18 -0.02
CA GLU A 73 -5.62 -5.36 -1.25
C GLU A 73 -5.25 -6.65 -1.98
N LYS A 74 -3.95 -7.00 -2.07
CA LYS A 74 -3.51 -8.27 -2.64
C LYS A 74 -4.14 -9.47 -1.92
N PHE A 75 -4.20 -9.41 -0.59
CA PHE A 75 -4.87 -10.41 0.23
C PHE A 75 -6.37 -10.50 -0.10
N MET A 76 -7.10 -9.39 -0.02
CA MET A 76 -8.55 -9.38 -0.30
C MET A 76 -8.86 -9.87 -1.73
N VAL A 77 -8.13 -9.39 -2.74
CA VAL A 77 -8.28 -9.81 -4.14
C VAL A 77 -7.97 -11.30 -4.33
N SER A 78 -7.09 -11.90 -3.51
CA SER A 78 -6.80 -13.33 -3.60
C SER A 78 -7.89 -14.23 -3.02
N GLN A 79 -8.78 -13.68 -2.18
CA GLN A 79 -9.85 -14.41 -1.49
C GLN A 79 -11.21 -14.18 -2.15
N ILE A 80 -11.57 -12.92 -2.41
CA ILE A 80 -12.88 -12.52 -2.94
C ILE A 80 -13.17 -13.24 -4.26
N THR A 81 -14.35 -13.84 -4.35
CA THR A 81 -14.80 -14.55 -5.56
C THR A 81 -15.51 -13.63 -6.56
N ASP A 82 -16.06 -12.50 -6.11
CA ASP A 82 -16.63 -11.46 -6.97
C ASP A 82 -15.55 -10.66 -7.74
N GLY A 83 -15.34 -11.04 -9.00
CA GLY A 83 -14.43 -10.38 -9.94
C GLY A 83 -14.98 -9.12 -10.62
N SER A 84 -16.10 -8.54 -10.17
CA SER A 84 -16.62 -7.31 -10.75
C SER A 84 -15.66 -6.13 -10.54
N GLU A 85 -15.47 -5.30 -11.58
CA GLU A 85 -14.56 -4.15 -11.51
C GLU A 85 -14.99 -3.13 -10.44
N ILE A 86 -14.01 -2.61 -9.71
CA ILE A 86 -14.21 -1.55 -8.72
C ILE A 86 -13.80 -0.20 -9.32
N GLY A 87 -14.78 0.71 -9.45
CA GLY A 87 -14.58 2.01 -10.09
C GLY A 87 -13.96 3.10 -9.19
N ALA A 88 -14.21 3.07 -7.88
CA ALA A 88 -13.72 4.06 -6.91
C ALA A 88 -13.62 3.46 -5.50
N ASN A 89 -12.85 4.10 -4.61
CA ASN A 89 -12.69 3.69 -3.20
C ASN A 89 -12.27 2.21 -3.05
N GLN A 90 -11.31 1.77 -3.86
CA GLN A 90 -10.97 0.35 -4.03
C GLN A 90 -10.78 -0.41 -2.72
N THR A 91 -9.93 0.10 -1.82
CA THR A 91 -9.64 -0.57 -0.55
C THR A 91 -10.91 -0.78 0.30
N TRP A 92 -11.81 0.19 0.30
CA TRP A 92 -13.07 0.13 1.06
C TRP A 92 -14.07 -0.84 0.43
N GLU A 93 -14.21 -0.83 -0.89
CA GLU A 93 -15.11 -1.74 -1.60
C GLU A 93 -14.62 -3.19 -1.49
N LEU A 94 -13.31 -3.41 -1.59
CA LEU A 94 -12.71 -4.73 -1.33
C LEU A 94 -12.98 -5.19 0.11
N LEU A 95 -12.82 -4.32 1.10
CA LEU A 95 -13.12 -4.64 2.49
C LEU A 95 -14.59 -5.04 2.65
N LYS A 96 -15.52 -4.29 2.05
CA LYS A 96 -16.95 -4.59 2.13
C LYS A 96 -17.28 -5.96 1.53
N ARG A 97 -16.76 -6.26 0.35
CA ARG A 97 -16.95 -7.58 -0.28
C ARG A 97 -16.36 -8.71 0.55
N TYR A 98 -15.16 -8.49 1.09
CA TYR A 98 -14.51 -9.45 1.97
C TYR A 98 -15.36 -9.72 3.23
N GLU A 99 -15.92 -8.68 3.86
CA GLU A 99 -16.82 -8.83 5.01
C GLU A 99 -18.10 -9.60 4.65
N GLU A 100 -18.64 -9.41 3.44
CA GLU A 100 -19.83 -10.11 2.97
C GLU A 100 -19.56 -11.62 2.77
N GLU A 101 -18.43 -11.98 2.14
CA GLU A 101 -18.05 -13.36 1.85
C GLU A 101 -17.45 -14.11 3.07
N TYR A 102 -16.69 -13.42 3.93
CA TYR A 102 -15.87 -13.99 5.01
C TYR A 102 -16.20 -13.39 6.39
N ASN A 103 -17.49 -13.16 6.68
CA ASN A 103 -17.96 -12.52 7.92
C ASN A 103 -17.52 -13.21 9.24
N ASN A 104 -17.05 -14.46 9.19
CA ASN A 104 -16.53 -15.21 10.33
C ASN A 104 -15.04 -14.93 10.62
N GLU A 105 -14.30 -14.30 9.71
CA GLU A 105 -12.87 -14.02 9.86
C GLU A 105 -12.63 -12.68 10.57
N HIS A 106 -13.11 -12.60 11.81
CA HIS A 106 -13.11 -11.35 12.59
C HIS A 106 -11.72 -10.71 12.73
N ASP A 107 -10.67 -11.51 12.92
CA ASP A 107 -9.30 -11.01 13.07
C ASP A 107 -8.79 -10.34 11.78
N ASN A 108 -9.01 -10.98 10.62
CA ASN A 108 -8.65 -10.42 9.32
C ASN A 108 -9.44 -9.13 9.05
N ILE A 109 -10.76 -9.14 9.32
CA ILE A 109 -11.63 -7.97 9.15
C ILE A 109 -11.18 -6.79 10.03
N GLU A 110 -10.81 -7.04 11.29
CA GLU A 110 -10.32 -6.00 12.20
C GLU A 110 -9.04 -5.34 11.68
N ILE A 111 -8.08 -6.15 11.20
CA ILE A 111 -6.86 -5.66 10.58
C ILE A 111 -7.18 -4.82 9.34
N LEU A 112 -8.04 -5.29 8.44
CA LEU A 112 -8.39 -4.59 7.21
C LEU A 112 -9.16 -3.28 7.46
N LYS A 113 -10.04 -3.23 8.48
CA LYS A 113 -10.67 -1.98 8.93
C LYS A 113 -9.65 -0.97 9.40
N ARG A 114 -8.67 -1.44 10.17
CA ARG A 114 -7.57 -0.60 10.65
C ARG A 114 -6.72 -0.07 9.50
N VAL A 115 -6.44 -0.89 8.49
CA VAL A 115 -5.77 -0.46 7.24
C VAL A 115 -6.55 0.67 6.55
N ASN A 116 -7.86 0.50 6.34
CA ASN A 116 -8.70 1.49 5.66
C ASN A 116 -8.80 2.82 6.42
N LEU A 117 -8.75 2.78 7.76
CA LEU A 117 -8.76 3.99 8.59
C LEU A 117 -7.43 4.77 8.52
N ILE A 118 -6.31 4.04 8.55
CA ILE A 118 -4.98 4.61 8.72
C ILE A 118 -4.33 5.00 7.40
N THR A 119 -4.59 4.23 6.34
CA THR A 119 -4.01 4.43 5.01
C THR A 119 -5.09 4.79 3.99
N PRO A 120 -5.86 5.89 4.20
CA PRO A 120 -6.98 6.21 3.31
C PRO A 120 -6.51 6.32 1.85
N ALA A 121 -7.37 5.91 0.92
CA ALA A 121 -7.05 5.85 -0.51
C ALA A 121 -6.85 7.23 -1.16
N ASN A 122 -7.37 8.29 -0.54
CA ASN A 122 -7.21 9.66 -1.04
C ASN A 122 -5.82 10.18 -0.65
N ILE A 123 -5.02 10.55 -1.66
CA ILE A 123 -3.79 11.32 -1.52
C ILE A 123 -3.93 12.67 -2.26
N HIS A 124 -4.67 13.63 -1.72
CA HIS A 124 -4.54 15.07 -1.97
C HIS A 124 -3.11 15.58 -1.69
N ILE A 125 -2.39 15.99 -2.72
CA ILE A 125 -0.99 16.46 -2.71
C ILE A 125 -0.75 17.73 -1.83
N ASN A 126 -1.76 18.24 -1.13
CA ASN A 126 -1.61 19.32 -0.16
C ASN A 126 -1.27 18.78 1.24
N SER A 127 -0.41 19.48 1.97
CA SER A 127 0.09 19.16 3.32
C SER A 127 -0.99 18.90 4.39
N PHE A 128 -2.25 19.23 4.11
CA PHE A 128 -3.41 18.97 4.98
C PHE A 128 -3.81 17.50 5.03
N MET A 129 -3.31 16.68 4.11
CA MET A 129 -3.96 15.40 3.82
C MET A 129 -3.08 14.17 4.07
N TYR A 130 -1.86 14.42 4.55
CA TYR A 130 -1.14 13.43 5.33
C TYR A 130 -1.61 13.39 6.79
N GLU A 131 -2.61 14.17 7.24
CA GLU A 131 -3.03 14.24 8.66
C GLU A 131 -3.09 12.86 9.34
N PRO A 132 -3.80 11.84 8.82
CA PRO A 132 -3.81 10.52 9.47
C PRO A 132 -2.44 9.86 9.56
N ILE A 133 -1.57 10.03 8.56
CA ILE A 133 -0.21 9.45 8.51
C ILE A 133 0.78 10.30 9.35
N LEU A 134 0.59 11.62 9.38
CA LEU A 134 1.38 12.57 10.17
C LEU A 134 1.07 12.42 11.65
N ASP A 135 -0.21 12.36 12.00
CA ASP A 135 -0.72 12.25 13.37
C ASP A 135 -0.44 10.87 13.96
N MET A 136 -0.35 9.83 13.12
CA MET A 136 -0.07 8.50 13.62
C MET A 136 1.41 8.32 13.96
N GLY A 137 1.68 7.66 15.10
CA GLY A 137 3.04 7.36 15.52
C GLY A 137 3.75 6.45 14.52
N ASP A 138 5.05 6.70 14.28
CA ASP A 138 5.89 5.83 13.44
C ASP A 138 5.85 4.37 13.90
N GLY A 139 5.93 4.14 15.22
CA GLY A 139 5.80 2.80 15.82
C GLY A 139 4.43 2.14 15.56
N GLU A 140 3.33 2.89 15.53
CA GLU A 140 2.01 2.33 15.26
C GLU A 140 1.87 1.88 13.80
N LEU A 141 2.47 2.64 12.87
CA LEU A 141 2.50 2.29 11.45
C LEU A 141 3.35 1.04 11.20
N ARG A 142 4.51 0.95 11.84
CA ARG A 142 5.40 -0.24 11.77
C ARG A 142 4.72 -1.48 12.31
N GLN A 143 4.03 -1.36 13.45
CA GLN A 143 3.24 -2.46 14.02
C GLN A 143 2.12 -2.90 13.07
N LEU A 144 1.41 -1.95 12.44
CA LEU A 144 0.38 -2.28 11.47
C LEU A 144 0.95 -2.98 10.24
N TYR A 145 2.09 -2.52 9.72
CA TYR A 145 2.78 -3.18 8.61
C TYR A 145 3.14 -4.63 8.95
N GLY A 146 3.73 -4.89 10.11
CA GLY A 146 4.03 -6.25 10.57
C GLY A 146 2.79 -7.13 10.66
N LYS A 147 1.69 -6.60 11.24
CA LYS A 147 0.40 -7.32 11.32
C LYS A 147 -0.19 -7.64 9.96
N VAL A 148 -0.09 -6.73 8.99
CA VAL A 148 -0.64 -6.93 7.64
C VAL A 148 0.22 -7.92 6.85
N LYS A 149 1.55 -7.86 7.01
CA LYS A 149 2.50 -8.75 6.32
C LYS A 149 2.44 -10.19 6.82
N GLU A 150 2.29 -10.41 8.12
CA GLU A 150 2.35 -11.74 8.75
C GLU A 150 1.00 -12.26 9.27
N GLY A 151 0.08 -11.35 9.58
CA GLY A 151 -1.16 -11.67 10.30
C GLY A 151 -2.36 -11.95 9.41
N LEU A 152 -2.37 -11.48 8.16
CA LEU A 152 -3.38 -11.86 7.17
C LEU A 152 -3.08 -13.28 6.69
N LYS A 153 -4.00 -14.21 6.98
CA LYS A 153 -3.91 -15.64 6.63
C LYS A 153 -4.99 -16.03 5.65
#